data_AF-A0A7X1QWE1-F1
#
_entry.id   AF-A0A7X1QWE1-F1
#
_cell.length_a   1.000
_cell.length_b   1.000
_cell.length_c   1.000
_cell.angle_alpha   90.00
_cell.angle_beta   90.00
_cell.angle_gamma   90.00
#
_symmetry.space_group_name_H-M   'P 1'
#
loop_
_entity.id
_entity.type
_entity.pdbx_description
1 polymer ?
#
loop_
_entity_poly.entity_id
_entity_poly.type
_entity_poly.pdbx_seq_one_letter_code
_entity_poly.pdbx_strand_id
1 'polypeptide(L)'
;MFKAIRTIKKIKQLQKAMHDASAAFLLMQDLGLMPETEKGKAKAQTMHDVSHMIKDILDGKSVDEAMTRLEIKVKAEEVEQEDDQN
;
A
#
# COMPACT_ATOMS: atom_id res chain seq x y z
N MET A 1 -21.86 10.31 -3.55
CA MET A 1 -21.19 9.40 -4.50
C MET A 1 -20.06 10.04 -5.31
N PHE A 2 -20.25 11.17 -5.98
CA PHE A 2 -19.19 11.79 -6.82
C PHE A 2 -17.86 12.08 -6.10
N LYS A 3 -17.91 12.55 -4.84
CA LYS A 3 -16.70 12.78 -4.03
C LYS A 3 -15.93 11.46 -3.77
N ALA A 4 -16.64 10.41 -3.35
CA ALA A 4 -16.04 9.10 -3.09
C ALA A 4 -15.39 8.50 -4.35
N ILE A 5 -16.08 8.52 -5.49
CA ILE A 5 -15.53 8.03 -6.78
C ILE A 5 -14.27 8.82 -7.18
N ARG A 6 -14.29 10.15 -7.02
CA ARG A 6 -13.11 11.00 -7.28
C ARG A 6 -11.96 10.66 -6.34
N THR A 7 -12.24 10.44 -5.06
CA THR A 7 -11.23 10.03 -4.07
C THR A 7 -10.63 8.68 -4.43
N ILE A 8 -11.43 7.67 -4.75
CA ILE A 8 -10.97 6.35 -5.19
C ILE A 8 -10.07 6.47 -6.44
N LYS A 9 -10.44 7.32 -7.40
CA LYS A 9 -9.61 7.58 -8.58
C LYS A 9 -8.24 8.17 -8.21
N LYS A 10 -8.19 9.10 -7.26
CA LYS A 10 -6.93 9.67 -6.75
C LYS A 10 -6.08 8.64 -6.00
N ILE A 11 -6.71 7.75 -5.22
CA ILE A 11 -6.02 6.64 -4.55
C ILE A 11 -5.44 5.66 -5.57
N LYS A 12 -6.17 5.34 -6.65
CA LYS A 12 -5.65 4.56 -7.79
C LYS A 12 -4.43 5.22 -8.45
N GLN A 13 -4.45 6.54 -8.62
CA GLN A 13 -3.30 7.28 -9.16
C GLN A 13 -2.10 7.25 -8.21
N LEU A 14 -2.34 7.43 -6.90
CA LEU A 14 -1.31 7.33 -5.88
C LEU A 14 -0.68 5.94 -5.86
N GLN A 15 -1.50 4.89 -5.89
CA GLN A 15 -1.06 3.50 -5.96
C GLN A 15 -0.11 3.27 -7.13
N LYS A 16 -0.51 3.70 -8.34
CA LYS A 16 0.32 3.57 -9.55
C LYS A 16 1.63 4.35 -9.43
N ALA A 17 1.59 5.58 -8.95
CA ALA A 17 2.78 6.40 -8.76
C ALA A 17 3.77 5.76 -7.77
N MET A 18 3.29 5.21 -6.65
CA MET A 18 4.12 4.50 -5.67
C MET A 18 4.74 3.24 -6.26
N HIS A 19 3.95 2.43 -6.97
CA HIS A 19 4.41 1.21 -7.62
C HIS A 19 5.53 1.50 -8.65
N ASP A 20 5.28 2.45 -9.55
CA ASP A 20 6.20 2.75 -10.65
C ASP A 20 7.49 3.40 -10.13
N ALA A 21 7.38 4.33 -9.16
CA ALA A 21 8.54 4.99 -8.58
C ALA A 21 9.42 4.03 -7.78
N SER A 22 8.81 3.14 -6.97
CA SER A 22 9.56 2.13 -6.21
C SER A 22 10.23 1.11 -7.11
N ALA A 23 9.54 0.61 -8.13
CA ALA A 23 10.12 -0.31 -9.10
C ALA A 23 11.27 0.32 -9.89
N ALA A 24 11.11 1.58 -10.34
CA ALA A 24 12.18 2.30 -11.03
C ALA A 24 13.42 2.50 -10.13
N PHE A 25 13.21 2.84 -8.85
CA PHE A 25 14.31 3.01 -7.90
C PHE A 25 15.07 1.70 -7.66
N LEU A 26 14.34 0.59 -7.42
CA LEU A 26 14.96 -0.73 -7.22
C LEU A 26 15.74 -1.16 -8.47
N LEU A 27 15.18 -0.96 -9.66
CA LEU A 27 15.88 -1.26 -10.92
C LEU A 27 17.14 -0.40 -11.09
N MET A 28 17.09 0.90 -10.75
CA MET A 28 18.27 1.77 -10.81
C MET A 28 19.37 1.32 -9.83
N GLN A 29 19.01 0.80 -8.66
CA GLN A 29 19.97 0.20 -7.73
C GLN A 29 20.56 -1.10 -8.29
N ASP A 30 19.73 -2.02 -8.77
CA ASP A 30 20.17 -3.31 -9.33
C ASP A 30 21.09 -3.13 -10.56
N LEU A 31 20.89 -2.06 -11.34
CA LEU A 31 21.74 -1.70 -12.48
C LEU A 31 23.00 -0.90 -12.09
N GLY A 32 23.20 -0.58 -10.81
CA GLY A 32 24.33 0.22 -10.33
C GLY A 32 24.29 1.70 -10.74
N LEU A 33 23.12 2.20 -11.16
CA LEU A 33 22.91 3.60 -11.59
C LEU A 33 22.69 4.55 -10.40
N MET A 34 22.49 4.01 -9.21
CA MET A 34 22.42 4.75 -7.95
C MET A 34 23.09 3.95 -6.82
N PRO A 35 23.51 4.58 -5.72
CA PRO A 35 24.11 3.87 -4.59
C PRO A 35 23.17 2.78 -4.02
N GLU A 36 23.67 1.55 -3.99
CA GLU A 36 23.11 0.43 -3.24
C GLU A 36 23.25 0.73 -1.74
N THR A 37 22.18 1.24 -1.13
CA THR A 37 22.12 1.46 0.32
C THR A 37 20.97 0.66 0.90
N GLU A 38 21.24 -0.10 1.97
CA GLU A 38 20.22 -0.90 2.67
C GLU A 38 18.99 -0.07 3.05
N LYS A 39 19.20 1.16 3.54
CA LYS A 39 18.12 2.08 3.89
C LYS A 39 17.29 2.53 2.68
N GLY A 40 17.95 2.80 1.55
CA GLY A 40 17.28 3.19 0.31
C GLY A 40 16.46 2.04 -0.28
N LYS A 41 17.08 0.85 -0.34
CA LYS A 41 16.46 -0.38 -0.83
C LYS A 41 15.24 -0.78 0.01
N ALA A 42 15.39 -0.81 1.34
CA ALA A 42 14.30 -1.10 2.26
C ALA A 42 13.13 -0.12 2.08
N LYS A 43 13.40 1.19 1.96
CA LYS A 43 12.35 2.20 1.73
C LYS A 43 11.62 1.98 0.41
N ALA A 44 12.34 1.70 -0.67
CA ALA A 44 11.74 1.45 -1.98
C ALA A 44 10.90 0.17 -1.97
N GLN A 45 11.43 -0.90 -1.35
CA GLN A 45 10.69 -2.16 -1.17
C GLN A 45 9.40 -1.94 -0.37
N THR A 46 9.45 -1.23 0.76
CA THR A 46 8.25 -0.89 1.53
C THR A 46 7.23 -0.12 0.70
N MET A 47 7.66 0.87 -0.09
CA MET A 47 6.75 1.61 -0.97
C MET A 47 6.12 0.71 -2.04
N HIS A 48 6.88 -0.24 -2.57
CA HIS A 48 6.40 -1.23 -3.54
C HIS A 48 5.33 -2.13 -2.92
N ASP A 49 5.60 -2.67 -1.73
CA ASP A 49 4.67 -3.58 -1.05
C ASP A 49 3.39 -2.89 -0.59
N VAL A 50 3.49 -1.65 -0.07
CA VAL A 50 2.32 -0.83 0.26
C VAL A 50 1.51 -0.50 -1.00
N SER A 51 2.15 -0.27 -2.15
CA SER A 51 1.42 -0.02 -3.40
C SER A 51 0.57 -1.23 -3.82
N HIS A 52 1.06 -2.46 -3.61
CA HIS A 52 0.27 -3.66 -3.86
C HIS A 52 -0.84 -3.85 -2.82
N MET A 53 -0.60 -3.52 -1.55
CA MET A 53 -1.65 -3.54 -0.52
C MET A 53 -2.80 -2.59 -0.89
N ILE A 54 -2.48 -1.37 -1.33
CA ILE A 54 -3.51 -0.41 -1.78
C ILE A 54 -4.25 -0.95 -3.00
N LYS A 55 -3.54 -1.62 -3.93
CA LYS A 55 -4.17 -2.26 -5.10
C LYS A 55 -5.13 -3.36 -4.68
N ASP A 56 -4.72 -4.23 -3.77
CA ASP A 56 -5.55 -5.31 -3.23
C ASP A 56 -6.87 -4.78 -2.64
N ILE A 57 -6.81 -3.69 -1.85
CA ILE A 57 -8.00 -3.02 -1.30
C ILE A 57 -8.87 -2.44 -2.43
N LEU A 58 -8.27 -1.80 -3.43
CA LEU A 58 -8.99 -1.21 -4.57
C LEU A 58 -9.65 -2.26 -5.48
N ASP A 59 -9.12 -3.49 -5.49
CA ASP A 59 -9.65 -4.64 -6.21
C ASP A 59 -10.74 -5.39 -5.39
N GLY A 60 -11.00 -4.94 -4.15
CA GLY A 60 -12.12 -5.39 -3.33
C GLY A 60 -11.75 -6.38 -2.22
N LYS A 61 -10.46 -6.65 -1.98
CA LYS A 61 -10.02 -7.43 -0.83
C LYS A 61 -10.22 -6.66 0.48
N SER A 62 -10.35 -7.39 1.59
CA SER A 62 -10.39 -6.78 2.91
C SER A 62 -9.03 -6.16 3.27
N VAL A 63 -9.04 -5.27 4.27
CA VAL A 63 -7.81 -4.65 4.77
C VAL A 63 -6.86 -5.71 5.36
N ASP A 64 -7.39 -6.73 6.04
CA ASP A 64 -6.58 -7.81 6.62
C ASP A 64 -5.96 -8.72 5.55
N GLU A 65 -6.71 -9.04 4.50
CA GLU A 65 -6.21 -9.79 3.35
C GLU A 65 -5.09 -9.03 2.64
N ALA A 66 -5.27 -7.73 2.44
CA ALA A 66 -4.26 -6.89 1.81
C ALA A 66 -3.00 -6.71 2.68
N MET A 67 -3.13 -6.65 4.01
CA MET A 67 -2.00 -6.49 4.94
C MET A 67 -1.18 -7.75 5.16
N THR A 68 -1.73 -8.93 4.84
CA THR A 68 -1.00 -10.21 4.92
C THR A 68 0.33 -10.16 4.15
N ARG A 69 0.38 -9.42 3.05
CA ARG A 69 1.60 -9.24 2.24
C ARG A 69 2.70 -8.41 2.90
N LEU A 70 2.34 -7.60 3.89
CA LEU A 70 3.28 -6.79 4.67
C LEU A 70 3.81 -7.58 5.88
N GLU A 71 3.40 -8.85 6.04
CA GLU A 71 3.62 -9.67 7.24
C GLU A 71 3.05 -9.04 8.52
N ILE A 72 2.19 -8.04 8.37
CA ILE A 72 1.50 -7.37 9.48
C ILE A 72 0.23 -8.16 9.77
N LYS A 73 0.24 -8.95 10.84
CA LYS A 73 -1.00 -9.49 11.41
C LYS A 73 -1.70 -8.39 12.18
N VAL A 74 -2.81 -7.90 11.66
CA VAL A 74 -3.74 -7.07 12.44
C VAL A 74 -4.32 -7.98 13.52
N LYS A 75 -3.92 -7.77 14.78
CA LYS A 75 -4.74 -8.24 15.89
C LYS A 75 -5.94 -7.31 15.90
N ALA A 76 -7.02 -7.71 15.24
CA ALA A 76 -8.31 -7.09 15.45
C ALA A 76 -8.68 -7.38 16.91
N GLU A 77 -8.33 -6.48 17.83
CA GLU A 77 -9.16 -6.31 19.00
C GLU A 77 -10.52 -5.88 18.42
N GLU A 78 -11.51 -6.76 18.57
CA GLU A 78 -12.89 -6.50 18.20
C GLU A 78 -13.24 -5.12 18.77
N VAL A 79 -13.31 -4.11 17.90
CA VAL A 79 -13.97 -2.87 18.26
C VAL A 79 -15.44 -3.26 18.27
N GLU A 80 -15.91 -3.71 19.44
CA GLU A 80 -17.33 -3.88 19.73
C GLU A 80 -18.01 -2.58 19.29
N GLN A 81 -18.75 -2.65 18.20
CA GLN A 81 -19.65 -1.59 17.79
C GLN A 81 -20.75 -1.55 18.85
N GLU A 82 -20.55 -0.77 19.90
CA GLU A 82 -21.66 -0.23 20.69
C GLU A 82 -22.37 0.84 19.84
N ASP A 83 -23.01 0.40 18.76
CA ASP A 83 -24.06 1.17 18.09
C ASP A 83 -25.40 0.53 18.48
N ASP A 84 -25.81 0.75 19.73
CA ASP A 84 -27.21 0.61 20.12
C ASP A 84 -27.52 1.55 21.29
N GLN A 85 -28.08 2.73 20.97
CA GLN A 85 -29.22 3.37 21.63
C GLN A 85 -29.27 4.88 21.33
N ASN A 86 -30.20 5.27 20.44
CA ASN A 86 -31.10 6.40 20.72
C ASN A 86 -32.41 6.26 19.94
#